data_AF-A0A9C8RHL5-F1
#
_entry.id   AF-A0A9C8RHL5-F1
#
_cell.length_a   1.000
_cell.length_b   1.000
_cell.length_c   1.000
_cell.angle_alpha   90.00
_cell.angle_beta   90.00
_cell.angle_gamma   90.00
#
_symmetry.space_group_name_H-M   'P 1'
#
loop_
_entity.id
_entity.type
_entity.pdbx_description
1 polymer ?
#
loop_
_entity_poly.entity_id
_entity_poly.type
_entity_poly.pdbx_seq_one_letter_code
_entity_poly.pdbx_strand_id
1 'polypeptide(L)'
;MHAQIHLTVRRLLLLVLFIGSCGARGEVVIYDYTVVNTYPHNTRYFTQGLLVHEGHLYEGTGRYGESALLQMRLQDGAVIKRKALGNRYFGEGITVAGDRIYQLTWRENMVFVHDLETFDSVDSHYLPTEGWGVTFDGEHLIISDGSDRLFFYDPDGFQEVRQVAVTIEGRPVRFLNELEYINGEVWANVWTSNEIVRIDPLTGEILSVIDLRGLRQQTEAGSSDAVLNGIAWDADNNRLLVTGKLWAHIFEIELHQRH
;
A
#
# COMPACT_ATOMS: atom_id res chain seq x y z
N MET A 1 31.24 14.07 76.43
CA MET A 1 30.37 12.87 76.44
C MET A 1 29.25 13.13 75.45
N HIS A 2 29.25 12.40 74.33
CA HIS A 2 28.39 12.64 73.17
C HIS A 2 26.93 12.30 73.43
N ALA A 3 26.03 13.19 73.02
CA ALA A 3 24.59 12.94 72.90
C ALA A 3 24.25 12.52 71.47
N GLN A 4 23.54 11.40 71.32
CA GLN A 4 23.00 10.92 70.05
C GLN A 4 21.73 11.70 69.69
N ILE A 5 21.62 12.13 68.43
CA ILE A 5 20.38 12.65 67.84
C ILE A 5 20.01 11.73 66.68
N HIS A 6 18.85 11.07 66.79
CA HIS A 6 18.21 10.35 65.70
C HIS A 6 17.57 11.35 64.73
N LEU A 7 17.93 11.29 63.44
CA LEU A 7 17.15 11.92 62.37
C LEU A 7 16.41 10.85 61.56
N THR A 8 15.09 10.88 61.64
CA THR A 8 14.16 10.13 60.79
C THR A 8 13.96 10.90 59.48
N VAL A 9 14.40 10.35 58.35
CA VAL A 9 14.16 10.92 57.03
C VAL A 9 12.78 10.49 56.53
N ARG A 10 11.82 11.42 56.46
CA ARG A 10 10.54 11.23 55.76
C ARG A 10 10.78 11.32 54.25
N ARG A 11 10.47 10.26 53.51
CA ARG A 11 10.40 10.28 52.04
C ARG A 11 9.09 10.97 51.61
N LEU A 12 9.20 12.04 50.84
CA LEU A 12 8.09 12.69 50.14
C LEU A 12 7.96 12.04 48.75
N LEU A 13 6.85 11.36 48.49
CA LEU A 13 6.51 10.87 47.15
C LEU A 13 5.86 12.01 46.37
N LEU A 14 6.50 12.49 45.30
CA LEU A 14 5.84 13.37 44.32
C LEU A 14 5.07 12.49 43.34
N LEU A 15 3.74 12.61 43.35
CA LEU A 15 2.86 12.04 42.34
C LEU A 15 2.82 13.02 41.14
N VAL A 16 3.50 12.68 40.05
CA VAL A 16 3.39 13.42 38.78
C VAL A 16 2.15 12.92 38.06
N LEU A 17 1.08 13.70 38.10
CA LEU A 17 -0.11 13.50 37.27
C LEU A 17 0.22 13.89 35.83
N PHE A 18 0.40 12.91 34.96
CA PHE A 18 0.36 13.12 33.51
C PHE A 18 -1.09 13.45 33.13
N ILE A 19 -1.38 14.74 32.96
CA ILE A 19 -2.60 15.17 32.27
C ILE A 19 -2.35 14.86 30.80
N GLY A 20 -2.89 13.73 30.34
CA GLY A 20 -2.98 13.44 28.91
C GLY A 20 -3.77 14.56 28.26
N SER A 21 -3.11 15.37 27.44
CA SER A 21 -3.79 16.31 26.55
C SER A 21 -4.61 15.46 25.57
N CYS A 22 -5.91 15.38 25.80
CA CYS A 22 -6.85 14.93 24.79
C CYS A 22 -6.85 16.03 23.71
N GLY A 23 -5.91 15.91 22.77
CA GLY A 23 -5.87 16.78 21.61
C GLY A 23 -7.19 16.65 20.87
N ALA A 24 -7.86 17.78 20.61
CA ALA A 24 -8.98 17.82 19.69
C ALA A 24 -8.47 17.27 18.35
N ARG A 25 -8.96 16.09 17.96
CA ARG A 25 -8.67 15.51 16.63
C ARG A 25 -9.29 16.46 15.60
N GLY A 26 -8.45 17.07 14.78
CA GLY A 26 -8.89 17.85 13.64
C GLY A 26 -9.63 16.98 12.64
N GLU A 27 -10.58 17.56 11.92
CA GLU A 27 -11.28 16.92 10.82
C GLU A 27 -10.26 16.44 9.77
N VAL A 28 -10.46 15.22 9.26
CA VAL A 28 -9.53 14.62 8.30
C VAL A 28 -9.55 15.40 6.99
N VAL A 29 -8.36 15.80 6.53
CA VAL A 29 -8.22 16.58 5.29
C VAL A 29 -8.60 15.71 4.10
N ILE A 30 -9.40 16.26 3.19
CA ILE A 30 -9.76 15.61 1.93
C ILE A 30 -9.07 16.33 0.76
N TYR A 31 -8.51 15.56 -0.17
CA TYR A 31 -7.96 16.03 -1.42
C TYR A 31 -8.87 15.60 -2.59
N ASP A 32 -9.14 16.56 -3.46
CA ASP A 32 -9.65 16.33 -4.80
C ASP A 32 -8.47 16.13 -5.77
N TYR A 33 -8.78 15.78 -7.02
CA TYR A 33 -7.77 15.51 -8.05
C TYR A 33 -8.04 16.27 -9.35
N THR A 34 -6.98 16.49 -10.12
CA THR A 34 -7.04 16.86 -11.54
C THR A 34 -6.27 15.82 -12.35
N VAL A 35 -6.86 15.35 -13.45
CA VAL A 35 -6.14 14.49 -14.41
C VAL A 35 -5.20 15.36 -15.24
N VAL A 36 -3.91 15.11 -15.15
CA VAL A 36 -2.86 15.83 -15.89
C VAL A 36 -2.51 15.10 -17.17
N ASN A 37 -2.50 13.77 -17.14
CA ASN A 37 -2.26 12.96 -18.32
C ASN A 37 -3.00 11.62 -18.25
N THR A 38 -3.20 11.02 -19.41
CA THR A 38 -3.88 9.73 -19.56
C THR A 38 -3.04 8.83 -20.45
N TYR A 39 -2.69 7.64 -19.95
CA TYR A 39 -1.90 6.64 -20.63
C TYR A 39 -2.74 5.41 -20.95
N PRO A 40 -2.46 4.68 -22.04
CA PRO A 40 -3.18 3.46 -22.37
C PRO A 40 -2.91 2.35 -21.33
N HIS A 41 -3.95 1.61 -21.00
CA HIS A 41 -3.92 0.42 -20.16
C HIS A 41 -4.79 -0.69 -20.79
N ASN A 42 -4.67 -1.91 -20.28
CA ASN A 42 -5.33 -3.07 -20.87
C ASN A 42 -6.62 -3.42 -20.11
N THR A 43 -7.75 -3.38 -20.80
CA THR A 43 -9.07 -3.72 -20.23
C THR A 43 -9.22 -5.20 -19.83
N ARG A 44 -8.20 -6.03 -20.06
CA ARG A 44 -8.14 -7.43 -19.60
C ARG A 44 -7.31 -7.60 -18.33
N TYR A 45 -6.54 -6.60 -17.90
CA TYR A 45 -5.71 -6.70 -16.70
C TYR A 45 -6.54 -6.40 -15.46
N PHE A 46 -6.67 -7.42 -14.63
CA PHE A 46 -7.30 -7.28 -13.32
C PHE A 46 -6.22 -6.81 -12.33
N THR A 47 -5.87 -5.52 -12.38
CA THR A 47 -4.76 -4.92 -11.62
C THR A 47 -4.88 -5.17 -10.12
N GLN A 48 -3.83 -5.73 -9.52
CA GLN A 48 -3.75 -6.00 -8.09
C GLN A 48 -2.51 -5.43 -7.40
N GLY A 49 -1.48 -5.07 -8.16
CA GLY A 49 -0.36 -4.27 -7.71
C GLY A 49 0.20 -3.44 -8.85
N LEU A 50 0.63 -2.22 -8.55
CA LEU A 50 1.21 -1.31 -9.52
C LEU A 50 2.41 -0.60 -8.86
N LEU A 51 3.52 -0.43 -9.58
CA LEU A 51 4.59 0.45 -9.11
C LEU A 51 5.41 1.00 -10.28
N VAL A 52 6.15 2.08 -10.04
CA VAL A 52 7.19 2.55 -10.94
C VAL A 52 8.56 2.21 -10.36
N HIS A 53 9.42 1.59 -11.16
CA HIS A 53 10.80 1.30 -10.79
C HIS A 53 11.71 1.50 -11.99
N GLU A 54 12.76 2.30 -11.83
CA GLU A 54 13.75 2.64 -12.88
C GLU A 54 13.10 3.01 -14.23
N GLY A 55 12.13 3.93 -14.19
CA GLY A 55 11.43 4.45 -15.37
C GLY A 55 10.45 3.48 -16.04
N HIS A 56 10.25 2.28 -15.50
CA HIS A 56 9.31 1.29 -15.99
C HIS A 56 8.14 1.10 -15.04
N LEU A 57 6.98 0.77 -15.61
CA LEU A 57 5.81 0.37 -14.84
C LEU A 57 5.85 -1.14 -14.61
N TYR A 58 5.62 -1.58 -13.38
CA TYR A 58 5.43 -2.99 -13.06
C TYR A 58 3.99 -3.20 -12.60
N GLU A 59 3.41 -4.33 -13.02
CA GLU A 59 2.02 -4.64 -12.68
C GLU A 59 1.86 -6.12 -12.30
N GLY A 60 1.20 -6.35 -11.16
CA GLY A 60 0.69 -7.65 -10.74
C GLY A 60 -0.78 -7.75 -11.13
N THR A 61 -1.14 -8.76 -11.93
CA THR A 61 -2.53 -9.00 -12.33
C THR A 61 -3.11 -10.23 -11.65
N GLY A 62 -4.40 -10.14 -11.31
CA GLY A 62 -5.17 -11.23 -10.72
C GLY A 62 -6.01 -12.03 -11.72
N ARG A 63 -6.81 -12.96 -11.19
CA ARG A 63 -7.63 -14.02 -11.83
C ARG A 63 -6.90 -15.34 -12.07
N TYR A 64 -7.52 -16.43 -11.62
CA TYR A 64 -7.04 -17.78 -11.83
C TYR A 64 -6.86 -18.08 -13.31
N GLY A 65 -5.66 -18.52 -13.69
CA GLY A 65 -5.30 -18.81 -15.09
C GLY A 65 -4.90 -17.59 -15.93
N GLU A 66 -5.08 -16.37 -15.42
CA GLU A 66 -4.74 -15.12 -16.13
C GLU A 66 -3.66 -14.30 -15.41
N SER A 67 -3.43 -14.58 -14.11
CA SER A 67 -2.51 -13.84 -13.25
C SER A 67 -1.08 -13.80 -13.79
N ALA A 68 -0.45 -12.63 -13.72
CA ALA A 68 0.89 -12.40 -14.23
C ALA A 68 1.62 -11.29 -13.48
N LEU A 69 2.94 -11.32 -13.57
CA LEU A 69 3.83 -10.18 -13.31
C LEU A 69 4.25 -9.59 -14.65
N LEU A 70 4.13 -8.27 -14.80
CA LEU A 70 4.40 -7.52 -16.01
C LEU A 70 5.43 -6.43 -15.73
N GLN A 71 6.31 -6.18 -16.71
CA GLN A 71 7.07 -4.93 -16.85
C GLN A 71 6.61 -4.26 -18.15
N MET A 72 6.29 -2.98 -18.10
CA MET A 72 5.65 -2.26 -19.20
C MET A 72 6.22 -0.85 -19.38
N ARG A 73 6.09 -0.31 -20.60
CA ARG A 73 6.27 1.11 -20.85
C ARG A 73 4.97 1.86 -20.57
N LEU A 74 5.05 2.93 -19.78
CA LEU A 74 3.90 3.76 -19.46
C LEU A 74 3.32 4.45 -20.71
N GLN A 75 4.17 4.93 -21.62
CA GLN A 75 3.75 5.82 -22.71
C GLN A 75 2.78 5.16 -23.69
N ASP A 76 2.95 3.87 -23.96
CA ASP A 76 2.17 3.13 -24.95
C ASP A 76 1.58 1.81 -24.43
N GLY A 77 1.77 1.49 -23.14
CA GLY A 77 1.26 0.27 -22.51
C GLY A 77 1.94 -1.01 -23.01
N ALA A 78 3.05 -0.89 -23.73
CA ALA A 78 3.72 -2.05 -24.30
C ALA A 78 4.39 -2.90 -23.21
N VAL A 79 4.04 -4.19 -23.18
CA VAL A 79 4.66 -5.17 -22.29
C VAL A 79 6.08 -5.47 -22.78
N ILE A 80 7.05 -5.28 -21.89
CA ILE A 80 8.47 -5.57 -22.11
C ILE A 80 8.80 -6.98 -21.63
N LYS A 81 8.34 -7.33 -20.42
CA LYS A 81 8.51 -8.66 -19.82
C LYS A 81 7.21 -9.12 -19.20
N ARG A 82 6.98 -10.43 -19.23
CA ARG A 82 5.81 -11.07 -18.65
C ARG A 82 6.18 -12.42 -18.06
N LYS A 83 5.77 -12.65 -16.81
CA LYS A 83 5.78 -13.95 -16.16
C LYS A 83 4.35 -14.33 -15.79
N ALA A 84 3.84 -15.43 -16.35
CA ALA A 84 2.54 -15.97 -15.91
C ALA A 84 2.70 -16.71 -14.57
N LEU A 85 1.72 -16.60 -13.69
CA LEU A 85 1.60 -17.47 -12.53
C LEU A 85 0.93 -18.78 -12.94
N GLY A 86 1.17 -19.84 -12.18
CA GLY A 86 0.45 -21.10 -12.38
C GLY A 86 -1.05 -20.91 -12.17
N ASN A 87 -1.89 -21.62 -12.94
CA ASN A 87 -3.34 -21.41 -12.98
C ASN A 87 -4.08 -21.52 -11.64
N ARG A 88 -3.47 -22.15 -10.63
CA ARG A 88 -4.01 -22.31 -9.27
C ARG A 88 -3.83 -21.08 -8.38
N TYR A 89 -3.08 -20.09 -8.84
CA TYR A 89 -2.76 -18.89 -8.08
C TYR A 89 -3.56 -17.70 -8.60
N PHE A 90 -4.11 -16.93 -7.68
CA PHE A 90 -4.64 -15.62 -7.95
C PHE A 90 -3.58 -14.61 -7.50
N GLY A 91 -2.90 -13.97 -8.46
CA GLY A 91 -1.88 -12.96 -8.19
C GLY A 91 -2.49 -11.70 -7.58
N GLU A 92 -1.80 -11.14 -6.59
CA GLU A 92 -2.21 -9.92 -5.89
C GLU A 92 -1.11 -8.85 -5.99
N GLY A 93 -0.94 -8.02 -4.97
CA GLY A 93 0.04 -6.94 -4.91
C GLY A 93 1.47 -7.37 -5.24
N ILE A 94 2.24 -6.44 -5.80
CA ILE A 94 3.66 -6.60 -6.07
C ILE A 94 4.45 -5.41 -5.52
N THR A 95 5.69 -5.64 -5.10
CA THR A 95 6.64 -4.56 -4.80
C THR A 95 8.07 -4.96 -5.14
N VAL A 96 8.94 -3.97 -5.26
CA VAL A 96 10.38 -4.16 -5.45
C VAL A 96 11.11 -3.84 -4.15
N ALA A 97 11.96 -4.74 -3.70
CA ALA A 97 12.89 -4.50 -2.60
C ALA A 97 14.27 -5.08 -2.97
N GLY A 98 15.27 -4.21 -3.10
CA GLY A 98 16.59 -4.58 -3.61
C GLY A 98 16.53 -5.11 -5.04
N ASP A 99 17.08 -6.30 -5.27
CA ASP A 99 17.09 -7.01 -6.56
C ASP A 99 15.92 -8.00 -6.72
N ARG A 100 14.91 -7.90 -5.85
CA ARG A 100 13.77 -8.82 -5.80
C ARG A 100 12.45 -8.12 -6.10
N ILE A 101 11.54 -8.87 -6.71
CA ILE A 101 10.10 -8.57 -6.74
C ILE A 101 9.39 -9.54 -5.81
N TYR A 102 8.60 -9.02 -4.89
CA TYR A 102 7.69 -9.79 -4.05
C TYR A 102 6.30 -9.73 -4.65
N GLN A 103 5.67 -10.89 -4.88
CA GLN A 103 4.33 -10.99 -5.44
C GLN A 103 3.43 -11.82 -4.53
N LEU A 104 2.40 -11.17 -4.00
CA LEU A 104 1.41 -11.82 -3.14
C LEU A 104 0.47 -12.72 -3.96
N THR A 105 -0.20 -13.61 -3.24
CA THR A 105 -1.35 -14.36 -3.73
C THR A 105 -2.54 -14.16 -2.80
N TRP A 106 -3.76 -14.29 -3.33
CA TRP A 106 -4.97 -13.96 -2.57
C TRP A 106 -5.22 -14.92 -1.41
N ARG A 107 -5.66 -16.14 -1.72
CA ARG A 107 -6.10 -17.15 -0.73
C ARG A 107 -5.14 -18.32 -0.61
N GLU A 108 -4.06 -18.29 -1.38
CA GLU A 108 -3.10 -19.37 -1.41
C GLU A 108 -2.04 -19.25 -0.29
N ASN A 109 -2.09 -18.19 0.52
CA ASN A 109 -1.18 -17.95 1.66
C ASN A 109 0.30 -18.00 1.25
N MET A 110 0.60 -17.49 0.06
CA MET A 110 1.95 -17.50 -0.51
C MET A 110 2.39 -16.12 -0.98
N VAL A 111 3.68 -15.85 -0.78
CA VAL A 111 4.41 -14.76 -1.45
C VAL A 111 5.47 -15.38 -2.34
N PHE A 112 5.44 -15.08 -3.62
CA PHE A 112 6.53 -15.45 -4.52
C PHE A 112 7.60 -14.37 -4.50
N VAL A 113 8.85 -14.79 -4.53
CA VAL A 113 9.99 -13.90 -4.73
C VAL A 113 10.57 -14.18 -6.12
N HIS A 114 10.70 -13.13 -6.90
CA HIS A 114 11.28 -13.17 -8.23
C HIS A 114 12.54 -12.33 -8.30
N ASP A 115 13.48 -12.75 -9.14
CA ASP A 115 14.58 -11.89 -9.56
C ASP A 115 14.03 -10.71 -10.40
N LEU A 116 14.44 -9.48 -10.06
CA LEU A 116 13.96 -8.26 -10.72
C LEU A 116 14.36 -8.20 -12.20
N GLU A 117 15.56 -8.67 -12.53
CA GLU A 117 16.08 -8.62 -13.90
C GLU A 117 15.47 -9.72 -14.78
N THR A 118 15.38 -10.96 -14.28
CA THR A 118 14.98 -12.11 -15.12
C THR A 118 13.52 -12.53 -14.96
N PHE A 119 12.85 -12.10 -13.89
CA PHE A 119 11.55 -12.62 -13.43
C PHE A 119 11.58 -14.11 -13.06
N ASP A 120 12.76 -14.73 -12.89
CA ASP A 120 12.84 -16.10 -12.41
C ASP A 120 12.38 -16.17 -10.96
N SER A 121 11.67 -17.25 -10.60
CA SER A 121 11.29 -17.47 -9.21
C SER A 121 12.52 -17.96 -8.45
N VAL A 122 12.88 -17.23 -7.39
CA VAL A 122 14.08 -17.49 -6.60
C VAL A 122 13.76 -17.96 -5.19
N ASP A 123 12.58 -17.61 -4.66
CA ASP A 123 12.11 -18.07 -3.36
C ASP A 123 10.57 -18.00 -3.27
N SER A 124 10.02 -18.51 -2.18
CA SER A 124 8.64 -18.28 -1.78
C SER A 124 8.48 -18.37 -0.27
N HIS A 125 7.57 -17.56 0.27
CA HIS A 125 7.25 -17.55 1.70
C HIS A 125 5.78 -17.87 1.95
N TYR A 126 5.51 -18.40 3.15
CA TYR A 126 4.15 -18.56 3.65
C TYR A 126 3.66 -17.23 4.25
N LEU A 127 2.45 -16.83 3.89
CA LEU A 127 1.75 -15.67 4.47
C LEU A 127 0.55 -16.16 5.30
N PRO A 128 0.52 -15.92 6.62
CA PRO A 128 -0.54 -16.49 7.49
C PRO A 128 -1.94 -15.88 7.27
N THR A 129 -2.05 -14.82 6.46
CA THR A 129 -3.29 -14.10 6.11
C THR A 129 -3.58 -14.24 4.62
N GLU A 130 -4.72 -13.71 4.16
CA GLU A 130 -4.83 -13.35 2.73
C GLU A 130 -3.75 -12.30 2.38
N GLY A 131 -3.36 -12.20 1.12
CA GLY A 131 -2.48 -11.14 0.61
C GLY A 131 -3.23 -10.25 -0.37
N TRP A 132 -3.23 -8.93 -0.15
CA TRP A 132 -3.94 -7.97 -1.02
C TRP A 132 -2.92 -7.00 -1.63
N GLY A 133 -2.54 -5.92 -0.95
CA GLY A 133 -1.50 -5.01 -1.40
C GLY A 133 -0.16 -5.25 -0.72
N VAL A 134 0.94 -4.88 -1.39
CA VAL A 134 2.27 -4.82 -0.78
C VAL A 134 3.05 -3.63 -1.31
N THR A 135 3.78 -2.94 -0.44
CA THR A 135 4.75 -1.91 -0.81
C THR A 135 6.03 -2.07 0.04
N PHE A 136 7.05 -1.25 -0.19
CA PHE A 136 8.33 -1.30 0.51
C PHE A 136 8.74 0.10 0.99
N ASP A 137 9.03 0.25 2.28
CA ASP A 137 9.42 1.54 2.87
C ASP A 137 10.93 1.83 2.84
N GLY A 138 11.72 0.92 2.25
CA GLY A 138 13.18 0.96 2.28
C GLY A 138 13.79 0.03 3.34
N GLU A 139 13.00 -0.48 4.28
CA GLU A 139 13.43 -1.39 5.34
C GLU A 139 12.53 -2.64 5.44
N HIS A 140 11.21 -2.46 5.39
CA HIS A 140 10.20 -3.49 5.55
C HIS A 140 9.25 -3.56 4.35
N LEU A 141 8.83 -4.79 4.04
CA LEU A 141 7.65 -5.02 3.20
C LEU A 141 6.40 -4.70 4.04
N ILE A 142 5.49 -3.92 3.49
CA ILE A 142 4.25 -3.53 4.15
C ILE A 142 3.10 -4.19 3.39
N ILE A 143 2.32 -5.02 4.07
CA ILE A 143 1.26 -5.84 3.47
C ILE A 143 -0.11 -5.47 4.04
N SER A 144 -1.11 -5.40 3.17
CA SER A 144 -2.53 -5.40 3.53
C SER A 144 -3.18 -6.75 3.20
N ASP A 145 -4.25 -7.09 3.92
CA ASP A 145 -5.01 -8.34 3.74
C ASP A 145 -6.53 -8.08 3.64
N GLY A 146 -6.94 -6.82 3.40
CA GLY A 146 -8.34 -6.39 3.44
C GLY A 146 -8.91 -6.18 4.85
N SER A 147 -8.17 -6.47 5.92
CA SER A 147 -8.54 -6.06 7.28
C SER A 147 -8.29 -4.57 7.51
N ASP A 148 -8.37 -4.14 8.77
CA ASP A 148 -7.96 -2.82 9.25
C ASP A 148 -6.49 -2.78 9.69
N ARG A 149 -5.64 -3.67 9.20
CA ARG A 149 -4.24 -3.76 9.62
C ARG A 149 -3.27 -3.68 8.46
N LEU A 150 -2.13 -3.08 8.74
CA LEU A 150 -0.92 -3.19 7.92
C LEU A 150 0.11 -4.02 8.69
N PHE A 151 0.71 -4.98 8.00
CA PHE A 151 1.69 -5.91 8.54
C PHE A 151 3.06 -5.60 7.93
N PHE A 152 4.09 -5.58 8.76
CA PHE A 152 5.46 -5.24 8.38
C PHE A 152 6.31 -6.49 8.47
N TYR A 153 6.91 -6.87 7.34
CA TYR A 153 7.75 -8.05 7.22
C TYR A 153 9.17 -7.63 6.89
N ASP A 154 10.12 -8.31 7.52
CA ASP A 154 11.52 -8.24 7.14
C ASP A 154 11.71 -8.96 5.78
N PRO A 155 12.28 -8.30 4.76
CA PRO A 155 12.47 -8.92 3.44
C PRO A 155 13.47 -10.10 3.47
N ASP A 156 14.37 -10.13 4.45
CA ASP A 156 15.36 -11.19 4.68
C ASP A 156 14.77 -12.31 5.56
N GLY A 157 14.10 -13.26 4.91
CA GLY A 157 13.53 -14.43 5.58
C GLY A 157 12.07 -14.27 6.03
N PHE A 158 11.44 -13.14 5.69
CA PHE A 158 9.99 -12.96 5.69
C PHE A 158 9.34 -13.19 7.05
N GLN A 159 9.94 -12.61 8.10
CA GLN A 159 9.37 -12.64 9.45
C GLN A 159 8.55 -11.38 9.70
N GLU A 160 7.33 -11.53 10.26
CA GLU A 160 6.54 -10.39 10.71
C GLU A 160 7.27 -9.69 11.87
N VAL A 161 7.58 -8.41 11.69
CA VAL A 161 8.27 -7.58 12.68
C VAL A 161 7.27 -6.84 13.55
N ARG A 162 6.22 -6.30 12.93
CA ARG A 162 5.16 -5.55 13.61
C ARG A 162 3.90 -5.45 12.76
N GLN A 163 2.83 -4.96 13.38
CA GLN A 163 1.59 -4.59 12.70
C GLN A 163 0.98 -3.35 13.36
N VAL A 164 0.23 -2.58 12.58
CA VAL A 164 -0.51 -1.40 13.07
C VAL A 164 -1.96 -1.48 12.63
N ALA A 165 -2.88 -1.02 13.49
CA ALA A 165 -4.28 -0.89 13.14
C ALA A 165 -4.52 0.47 12.47
N VAL A 166 -5.14 0.45 11.29
CA VAL A 166 -5.43 1.65 10.52
C VAL A 166 -6.76 2.24 10.99
N THR A 167 -6.71 3.51 11.37
CA THR A 167 -7.90 4.19 11.88
C THR A 167 -8.07 5.58 11.28
N ILE A 168 -9.33 5.99 11.14
CA ILE A 168 -9.73 7.36 10.85
C ILE A 168 -10.52 7.88 12.04
N GLU A 169 -10.04 8.95 12.67
CA GLU A 169 -10.63 9.51 13.89
C GLU A 169 -10.83 8.46 15.02
N GLY A 170 -9.97 7.44 15.06
CA GLY A 170 -10.04 6.33 16.03
C GLY A 170 -11.02 5.22 15.68
N ARG A 171 -11.65 5.24 14.49
CA ARG A 171 -12.48 4.15 13.98
C ARG A 171 -11.67 3.30 13.00
N PRO A 172 -11.71 1.96 13.08
CA PRO A 172 -11.04 1.08 12.12
C PRO A 172 -11.48 1.34 10.68
N VAL A 173 -10.52 1.35 9.75
CA VAL A 173 -10.77 1.38 8.30
C VAL A 173 -10.36 0.06 7.70
N ARG A 174 -11.34 -0.69 7.17
CA ARG A 174 -11.13 -2.03 6.57
C ARG A 174 -11.06 -1.93 5.05
N PHE A 175 -10.82 -3.06 4.40
CA PHE A 175 -10.74 -3.20 2.94
C PHE A 175 -9.56 -2.45 2.32
N LEU A 176 -8.47 -2.29 3.09
CA LEU A 176 -7.19 -1.82 2.57
C LEU A 176 -6.73 -2.82 1.51
N ASN A 177 -6.51 -2.32 0.31
CA ASN A 177 -6.16 -3.13 -0.85
C ASN A 177 -4.76 -2.76 -1.33
N GLU A 178 -4.60 -2.39 -2.59
CA GLU A 178 -3.31 -2.02 -3.15
C GLU A 178 -2.65 -0.85 -2.38
N LEU A 179 -1.32 -0.92 -2.24
CA LEU A 179 -0.50 -0.05 -1.41
C LEU A 179 0.64 0.58 -2.21
N GLU A 180 0.99 1.82 -1.87
CA GLU A 180 2.22 2.47 -2.34
C GLU A 180 2.87 3.30 -1.23
N TYR A 181 4.20 3.24 -1.09
CA TYR A 181 4.93 4.03 -0.09
C TYR A 181 5.45 5.33 -0.72
N ILE A 182 4.93 6.46 -0.23
CA ILE A 182 5.21 7.78 -0.81
C ILE A 182 5.60 8.75 0.30
N ASN A 183 6.82 9.26 0.24
CA ASN A 183 7.31 10.34 1.11
C ASN A 183 7.08 10.11 2.63
N GLY A 184 7.24 8.88 3.11
CA GLY A 184 7.07 8.55 4.52
C GLY A 184 5.70 7.98 4.89
N GLU A 185 4.77 7.92 3.95
CA GLU A 185 3.38 7.51 4.17
C GLU A 185 3.04 6.24 3.38
N VAL A 186 2.13 5.43 3.91
CA VAL A 186 1.52 4.34 3.16
C VAL A 186 0.22 4.84 2.55
N TRP A 187 0.12 4.80 1.23
CA TRP A 187 -1.08 5.13 0.49
C TRP A 187 -1.81 3.83 0.17
N ALA A 188 -3.10 3.76 0.46
CA ALA A 188 -3.86 2.53 0.28
C ALA A 188 -5.16 2.79 -0.48
N ASN A 189 -5.43 2.01 -1.52
CA ASN A 189 -6.78 1.92 -2.05
C ASN A 189 -7.71 1.30 -0.98
N VAL A 190 -8.92 1.83 -0.86
CA VAL A 190 -9.98 1.20 -0.05
C VAL A 190 -10.94 0.49 -1.00
N TRP A 191 -10.92 -0.84 -1.02
CA TRP A 191 -11.71 -1.63 -1.96
C TRP A 191 -13.21 -1.36 -1.82
N THR A 192 -13.92 -1.37 -2.96
CA THR A 192 -15.33 -0.97 -3.13
C THR A 192 -15.64 0.52 -2.94
N SER A 193 -14.63 1.36 -2.66
CA SER A 193 -14.74 2.81 -2.65
C SER A 193 -14.10 3.45 -3.90
N ASN A 194 -14.12 4.78 -3.99
CA ASN A 194 -13.30 5.56 -4.93
C ASN A 194 -12.26 6.38 -4.18
N GLU A 195 -11.76 5.88 -3.05
CA GLU A 195 -10.88 6.61 -2.16
C GLU A 195 -9.51 5.95 -2.07
N ILE A 196 -8.49 6.80 -1.91
CA ILE A 196 -7.16 6.42 -1.43
C ILE A 196 -6.96 7.09 -0.08
N VAL A 197 -6.49 6.34 0.92
CA VAL A 197 -6.16 6.89 2.23
C VAL A 197 -4.65 7.02 2.39
N ARG A 198 -4.20 8.12 2.98
CA ARG A 198 -2.79 8.35 3.32
C ARG A 198 -2.58 8.04 4.80
N ILE A 199 -1.78 7.04 5.11
CA ILE A 199 -1.65 6.44 6.43
C ILE A 199 -0.25 6.72 6.97
N ASP A 200 -0.17 7.18 8.22
CA ASP A 200 1.09 7.18 8.97
C ASP A 200 1.48 5.72 9.32
N PRO A 201 2.59 5.18 8.80
CA PRO A 201 2.99 3.79 9.03
C PRO A 201 3.40 3.49 10.48
N LEU A 202 3.70 4.51 11.30
CA LEU A 202 4.08 4.34 12.69
C LEU A 202 2.85 4.20 13.59
N THR A 203 1.82 5.00 13.35
CA THR A 203 0.63 5.07 14.21
C THR A 203 -0.58 4.34 13.65
N GLY A 204 -0.66 4.18 12.33
CA GLY A 204 -1.85 3.72 11.62
C GLY A 204 -2.94 4.80 11.49
N GLU A 205 -2.71 6.04 11.94
CA GLU A 205 -3.68 7.11 11.75
C GLU A 205 -3.72 7.54 10.28
N ILE A 206 -4.93 7.64 9.73
CA ILE A 206 -5.15 8.24 8.40
C ILE A 206 -4.95 9.76 8.52
N LEU A 207 -3.96 10.24 7.78
CA LEU A 207 -3.55 11.65 7.71
C LEU A 207 -4.47 12.46 6.78
N SER A 208 -4.91 11.84 5.69
CA SER A 208 -5.85 12.45 4.73
C SER A 208 -6.49 11.41 3.82
N VAL A 209 -7.56 11.82 3.14
CA VAL A 209 -8.28 11.02 2.14
C VAL A 209 -8.16 11.70 0.78
N ILE A 210 -7.92 10.93 -0.27
CA ILE A 210 -7.97 11.37 -1.66
C ILE A 210 -9.24 10.80 -2.25
N ASP A 211 -10.11 11.67 -2.74
CA ASP A 211 -11.40 11.31 -3.29
C ASP A 211 -11.34 11.30 -4.81
N LEU A 212 -11.36 10.10 -5.40
CA LEU A 212 -11.29 9.88 -6.84
C LEU A 212 -12.67 9.62 -7.47
N ARG A 213 -13.76 10.05 -6.82
CA ARG A 213 -15.10 9.97 -7.42
C ARG A 213 -15.10 10.66 -8.80
N GLY A 214 -15.77 10.03 -9.75
CA GLY A 214 -15.81 10.50 -11.14
C GLY A 214 -14.70 9.93 -12.03
N LEU A 215 -13.58 9.44 -11.48
CA LEU A 215 -12.43 9.02 -12.30
C LEU A 215 -12.77 7.79 -13.14
N ARG A 216 -13.46 6.81 -12.54
CA ARG A 216 -13.93 5.61 -13.23
C ARG A 216 -14.76 5.93 -14.48
N GLN A 217 -15.57 6.99 -14.45
CA GLN A 217 -16.42 7.40 -15.58
C GLN A 217 -15.63 7.98 -16.75
N GLN A 218 -14.35 8.31 -16.55
CA GLN A 218 -13.46 8.85 -17.59
C GLN A 218 -12.72 7.75 -18.37
N THR A 219 -12.98 6.47 -18.07
CA THR A 219 -12.36 5.34 -18.77
C THR A 219 -13.39 4.31 -19.22
N GLU A 220 -13.09 3.66 -20.34
CA GLU A 220 -13.73 2.39 -20.69
C GLU A 220 -13.32 1.31 -19.70
N ALA A 221 -14.16 0.28 -19.57
CA ALA A 221 -13.85 -0.88 -18.74
C ALA A 221 -14.25 -2.19 -19.39
N GLY A 222 -13.48 -3.23 -19.09
CA GLY A 222 -13.71 -4.58 -19.59
C GLY A 222 -14.89 -5.32 -18.96
N SER A 223 -15.35 -4.94 -17.76
CA SER A 223 -16.53 -5.55 -17.12
C SER A 223 -17.13 -4.67 -16.01
N SER A 224 -18.19 -5.18 -15.35
CA SER A 224 -18.79 -4.60 -14.15
C SER A 224 -17.90 -4.68 -12.90
N ASP A 225 -16.89 -5.55 -12.89
CA ASP A 225 -15.97 -5.71 -11.75
C ASP A 225 -14.85 -4.66 -11.75
N ALA A 226 -14.91 -3.72 -12.69
CA ALA A 226 -13.92 -2.70 -12.91
C ALA A 226 -14.00 -1.58 -11.87
N VAL A 227 -13.19 -1.70 -10.83
CA VAL A 227 -13.07 -0.78 -9.70
C VAL A 227 -11.67 -0.16 -9.64
N LEU A 228 -11.57 0.99 -8.97
CA LEU A 228 -10.29 1.64 -8.64
C LEU A 228 -9.38 0.65 -7.89
N ASN A 229 -8.15 0.46 -8.36
CA ASN A 229 -7.10 -0.32 -7.70
C ASN A 229 -5.77 -0.17 -8.46
N GLY A 230 -4.68 0.13 -7.77
CA GLY A 230 -3.36 0.36 -8.35
C GLY A 230 -2.93 1.82 -8.20
N ILE A 231 -1.85 2.04 -7.45
CA ILE A 231 -1.23 3.32 -7.16
C ILE A 231 0.25 3.16 -7.46
N ALA A 232 0.84 4.08 -8.21
CA ALA A 232 2.28 4.07 -8.43
C ALA A 232 2.87 5.46 -8.33
N TRP A 233 4.05 5.54 -7.72
CA TRP A 233 4.79 6.78 -7.54
C TRP A 233 6.07 6.77 -8.38
N ASP A 234 6.13 7.70 -9.34
CA ASP A 234 7.36 7.97 -10.09
C ASP A 234 8.13 9.10 -9.39
N ALA A 235 9.05 8.73 -8.51
CA ALA A 235 9.83 9.68 -7.73
C ALA A 235 10.74 10.58 -8.58
N ASP A 236 11.27 10.06 -9.70
CA ASP A 236 12.21 10.81 -10.57
C ASP A 236 11.51 11.97 -11.27
N ASN A 237 10.23 11.82 -11.58
CA ASN A 237 9.42 12.83 -12.28
C ASN A 237 8.35 13.47 -11.39
N ASN A 238 8.24 13.05 -10.12
CA ASN A 238 7.24 13.51 -9.16
C ASN A 238 5.80 13.33 -9.67
N ARG A 239 5.48 12.13 -10.19
CA ARG A 239 4.17 11.82 -10.78
C ARG A 239 3.44 10.75 -9.98
N LEU A 240 2.18 11.03 -9.66
CA LEU A 240 1.26 10.07 -9.06
C LEU A 240 0.41 9.44 -10.16
N LEU A 241 0.50 8.12 -10.29
CA LEU A 241 -0.25 7.34 -11.26
C LEU A 241 -1.30 6.50 -10.54
N VAL A 242 -2.50 6.45 -11.08
CA VAL A 242 -3.59 5.61 -10.57
C VAL A 242 -4.31 4.91 -11.70
N THR A 243 -4.82 3.71 -11.44
CA THR A 243 -5.60 2.93 -12.42
C THR A 243 -6.70 2.14 -11.72
N GLY A 244 -7.28 1.19 -12.44
CA GLY A 244 -8.19 0.23 -11.86
C GLY A 244 -8.22 -1.08 -12.61
N LYS A 245 -8.90 -2.03 -11.99
CA LYS A 245 -9.13 -3.36 -12.55
C LYS A 245 -9.87 -3.20 -13.87
N LEU A 246 -9.31 -3.73 -14.95
CA LEU A 246 -9.91 -3.74 -16.29
C LEU A 246 -10.15 -2.35 -16.88
N TRP A 247 -9.47 -1.31 -16.39
CA TRP A 247 -9.56 0.04 -16.94
C TRP A 247 -8.75 0.14 -18.24
N ALA A 248 -9.25 0.91 -19.21
CA ALA A 248 -8.53 1.19 -20.45
C ALA A 248 -7.40 2.22 -20.27
N HIS A 249 -7.31 2.88 -19.11
CA HIS A 249 -6.34 3.93 -18.87
C HIS A 249 -5.69 3.87 -17.49
N ILE A 250 -4.43 4.30 -17.44
CA ILE A 250 -3.73 4.78 -16.25
C ILE A 250 -3.78 6.31 -16.29
N PHE A 251 -4.09 6.94 -15.16
CA PHE A 251 -4.19 8.38 -15.03
C PHE A 251 -3.03 8.92 -14.21
N GLU A 252 -2.39 9.97 -14.72
CA GLU A 252 -1.53 10.83 -13.92
C GLU A 252 -2.39 11.93 -13.31
N ILE A 253 -2.32 12.07 -11.99
CA ILE A 253 -3.17 12.99 -11.24
C ILE A 253 -2.35 13.93 -10.37
N GLU A 254 -2.85 15.16 -10.24
CA GLU A 254 -2.40 16.12 -9.24
C GLU A 254 -3.46 16.30 -8.16
N LEU A 255 -3.02 16.44 -6.91
CA LEU A 255 -3.89 16.59 -5.75
C LEU A 255 -4.03 18.05 -5.35
N HIS A 256 -5.24 18.45 -4.99
CA HIS A 256 -5.51 19.75 -4.38
C HIS A 256 -6.47 19.58 -3.20
N GLN A 257 -6.18 20.29 -2.11
CA GLN A 257 -7.00 20.20 -0.91
C GLN A 257 -8.40 20.74 -1.19
N ARG A 258 -9.43 20.02 -0.73
CA ARG A 258 -10.82 20.46 -0.78
C ARG A 258 -11.04 21.60 0.22
N HIS A 259 -11.63 22.69 -0.27
CA HIS A 259 -11.98 23.88 0.51
C HIS A 259 -13.43 23.84 0.99
#